data_AF-A0A2S9FV17-F1
#
_entry.id   AF-A0A2S9FV17-F1
#
_cell.length_a   1.000
_cell.length_b   1.000
_cell.length_c   1.000
_cell.angle_alpha   90.00
_cell.angle_beta   90.00
_cell.angle_gamma   90.00
#
_symmetry.space_group_name_H-M   'P 1'
#
loop_
_entity.id
_entity.type
_entity.pdbx_description
1 polymer ?
#
loop_
_entity_poly.entity_id
_entity_poly.type
_entity_poly.pdbx_seq_one_letter_code
_entity_poly.pdbx_strand_id
1 'polypeptide(L)'
;MSGLDAGLLYSESATVPIHVSSVVELDTSTVPGGYSFEHFRAARSARIPAVPEFRTMLADSDLNLDHPVWVEDKNFDLSRHLNRIGV
;
A
#
# COMPACT_ATOMS: atom_id res chain seq x y z
N MET A 1 -0.34 -14.95 -7.34
CA MET A 1 0.83 -14.08 -7.54
C MET A 1 1.52 -14.48 -8.83
N SER A 2 2.08 -13.54 -9.59
CA SER A 2 2.81 -13.89 -10.83
C SER A 2 4.23 -14.35 -10.53
N GLY A 3 4.88 -15.03 -11.48
CA GLY A 3 6.28 -15.44 -11.34
C GLY A 3 7.26 -14.26 -11.27
N LEU A 4 6.93 -13.12 -11.89
CA LEU A 4 7.73 -11.90 -11.80
C LEU A 4 7.72 -11.33 -10.39
N ASP A 5 6.54 -11.26 -9.76
CA ASP A 5 6.40 -10.78 -8.37
C ASP A 5 7.23 -11.65 -7.41
N ALA A 6 7.19 -12.98 -7.60
CA ALA A 6 8.01 -13.91 -6.82
C ALA A 6 9.51 -13.68 -7.02
N GLY A 7 9.94 -13.47 -8.26
CA GLY A 7 11.33 -13.19 -8.59
C GLY A 7 11.83 -11.89 -7.95
N LEU A 8 11.00 -10.86 -7.90
CA LEU A 8 11.29 -9.62 -7.18
C LEU A 8 11.45 -9.89 -5.68
N LEU A 9 10.49 -10.57 -5.04
CA LEU A 9 10.58 -10.89 -3.61
C LEU A 9 11.84 -11.70 -3.26
N TYR A 10 12.19 -12.70 -4.08
CA TYR A 10 13.39 -13.52 -3.85
C TYR A 10 14.70 -12.78 -4.08
N SER A 11 14.69 -11.70 -4.86
CA SER A 11 15.88 -10.89 -5.14
C SER A 11 16.10 -9.78 -4.11
N GLU A 12 15.11 -9.50 -3.26
CA GLU A 12 15.20 -8.45 -2.25
C GLU A 12 16.21 -8.80 -1.16
N SER A 13 16.93 -7.79 -0.69
CA SER A 13 17.80 -7.91 0.47
C SER A 13 17.82 -6.60 1.26
N ALA A 14 18.35 -6.61 2.48
CA ALA A 14 18.51 -5.40 3.28
C ALA A 14 19.32 -4.29 2.57
N THR A 15 20.20 -4.66 1.63
CA THR A 15 21.01 -3.72 0.83
C THR A 15 20.38 -3.34 -0.50
N VAL A 16 19.37 -4.10 -0.95
CA VAL A 16 18.69 -3.90 -2.25
C VAL A 16 17.18 -4.03 -2.01
N PRO A 17 16.54 -3.01 -1.42
CA PRO A 17 15.10 -3.03 -1.21
C PRO A 17 14.36 -2.89 -2.55
N ILE A 18 13.28 -3.64 -2.74
CA ILE A 18 12.53 -3.72 -4.01
C ILE A 18 11.16 -3.05 -3.83
N HIS A 19 11.18 -1.81 -3.37
CA HIS A 19 10.02 -0.93 -3.36
C HIS A 19 10.24 0.25 -4.30
N VAL A 20 9.15 0.70 -4.92
CA VAL A 20 9.13 1.91 -5.74
C VAL A 20 8.50 3.04 -4.94
N SER A 21 9.03 4.25 -5.08
CA SER A 21 8.49 5.46 -4.46
C SER A 21 8.31 6.56 -5.49
N SER A 22 7.32 7.42 -5.28
CA SER A 22 7.06 8.59 -6.11
C SER A 22 6.76 9.79 -5.23
N VAL A 23 7.24 10.96 -5.65
CA VAL A 23 6.90 12.26 -5.07
C VAL A 23 6.01 12.98 -6.06
N VAL A 24 4.83 13.41 -5.61
CA VAL A 24 3.83 14.06 -6.45
C VAL A 24 3.46 15.40 -5.83
N GLU A 25 3.58 16.47 -6.61
CA GLU A 25 3.04 17.78 -6.29
C GLU A 25 1.65 17.92 -6.90
N LEU A 26 0.68 18.38 -6.09
CA LEU A 26 -0.73 18.49 -6.49
C LEU A 26 -1.23 19.90 -6.20
N ASP A 27 -1.89 20.51 -7.19
CA ASP A 27 -2.66 21.73 -6.97
C ASP A 27 -3.94 21.40 -6.18
N THR A 28 -4.07 22.01 -5.00
CA THR A 28 -5.21 21.80 -4.10
C THR A 28 -6.25 22.92 -4.19
N SER A 29 -6.01 23.98 -4.97
CA SER A 29 -6.88 25.16 -5.07
C SER A 29 -8.27 24.85 -5.64
N THR A 30 -8.38 23.75 -6.40
CA THR A 30 -9.62 23.32 -7.06
C THR A 30 -10.40 22.26 -6.27
N VAL A 31 -9.92 21.83 -5.10
CA VAL A 31 -10.61 20.82 -4.28
C VAL A 31 -11.90 21.43 -3.70
N PRO A 32 -13.09 20.87 -4.00
CA PRO A 32 -14.35 21.37 -3.42
C PRO A 32 -14.32 21.30 -1.89
N GLY A 33 -14.57 22.43 -1.23
CA GLY A 33 -14.48 22.53 0.24
C GLY A 33 -13.05 22.68 0.78
N GLY A 34 -12.06 22.83 -0.10
CA GLY A 34 -10.64 22.96 0.26
C GLY A 34 -9.98 21.63 0.61
N TYR A 35 -8.65 21.64 0.65
CA TYR A 35 -7.86 20.50 1.09
C TYR A 35 -7.75 20.45 2.61
N SER A 36 -8.01 19.27 3.18
CA SER A 36 -7.52 18.87 4.50
C SER A 36 -7.05 17.42 4.47
N PHE A 37 -6.13 17.06 5.36
CA PHE A 37 -5.63 15.69 5.44
C PHE A 37 -6.76 14.72 5.81
N GLU A 38 -7.67 15.14 6.68
CA GLU A 38 -8.84 14.41 7.12
C GLU A 38 -9.78 14.12 5.95
N HIS A 39 -10.02 15.12 5.10
CA HIS A 39 -10.83 14.97 3.90
C HIS A 39 -10.17 13.99 2.90
N PHE A 40 -8.86 14.13 2.68
CA PHE A 40 -8.11 13.22 1.84
C PHE A 40 -8.16 11.77 2.36
N ARG A 41 -7.93 11.57 3.66
CA ARG A 41 -8.00 10.26 4.32
C ARG A 41 -9.38 9.64 4.18
N ALA A 42 -10.45 10.39 4.43
CA ALA A 42 -11.82 9.92 4.27
C ALA A 42 -12.12 9.50 2.82
N ALA A 43 -11.71 10.31 1.84
CA ALA A 43 -11.88 10.02 0.43
C ALA A 43 -11.12 8.75 -0.02
N ARG A 44 -9.94 8.46 0.54
CA ARG A 44 -9.24 7.19 0.28
C ARG A 44 -9.90 6.02 0.97
N SER A 45 -10.24 6.15 2.25
CA SER A 45 -10.89 5.08 3.01
C SER A 45 -12.15 4.57 2.33
N ALA A 46 -12.96 5.46 1.75
CA ALA A 46 -14.19 5.09 1.04
C ALA A 46 -13.94 4.30 -0.27
N ARG A 47 -12.76 4.44 -0.89
CA ARG A 47 -12.43 3.83 -2.19
C ARG A 47 -11.63 2.55 -2.08
N ILE A 48 -10.87 2.37 -0.99
CA ILE A 48 -10.02 1.19 -0.76
C ILE A 48 -10.77 -0.15 -0.91
N PRO A 49 -12.03 -0.33 -0.43
CA PRO A 49 -12.75 -1.58 -0.63
C PRO A 49 -12.94 -1.97 -2.10
N ALA A 50 -12.98 -0.99 -3.01
CA ALA A 50 -13.12 -1.20 -4.45
C ALA A 50 -11.79 -1.52 -5.17
N VAL A 51 -10.66 -1.47 -4.45
CA VAL A 51 -9.32 -1.75 -4.99
C VAL A 51 -8.67 -2.82 -4.10
N PRO A 52 -8.97 -4.11 -4.36
CA PRO A 52 -8.47 -5.22 -3.54
C PRO A 52 -6.95 -5.22 -3.36
N GLU A 53 -6.20 -4.74 -4.35
CA GLU A 53 -4.74 -4.66 -4.35
C GLU A 53 -4.18 -3.84 -3.19
N PHE A 54 -4.91 -2.85 -2.67
CA PHE A 54 -4.49 -2.08 -1.49
C PHE A 54 -4.63 -2.85 -0.18
N ARG A 55 -5.37 -3.96 -0.18
CA ARG A 55 -5.62 -4.82 0.98
C ARG A 55 -5.05 -6.21 0.76
N THR A 56 -4.11 -6.35 -0.17
CA THR A 56 -3.42 -7.61 -0.43
C THR A 56 -2.09 -7.61 0.32
N MET A 57 -1.80 -8.73 1.00
CA MET A 57 -0.53 -8.96 1.68
C MET A 57 0.05 -10.33 1.29
N LEU A 58 1.36 -10.51 1.50
CA LEU A 58 1.98 -11.83 1.39
C LEU A 58 1.43 -12.74 2.49
N ALA A 59 1.05 -13.96 2.12
CA ALA A 59 0.75 -14.98 3.12
C ALA A 59 2.01 -15.27 3.93
N ASP A 60 1.85 -15.29 5.25
CA ASP A 60 2.91 -15.62 6.19
C ASP A 60 2.50 -16.87 6.97
N SER A 61 3.16 -17.99 6.69
CA SER A 61 2.97 -19.27 7.35
C SER A 61 4.23 -19.65 8.11
N ASP A 62 4.10 -20.41 9.20
CA ASP A 62 5.21 -20.70 10.12
C ASP A 62 6.50 -21.20 9.44
N LEU A 63 6.37 -21.92 8.32
CA LEU A 63 7.50 -22.54 7.62
C LEU A 63 7.69 -22.05 6.18
N ASN A 64 6.72 -21.32 5.60
CA ASN A 64 6.77 -20.77 4.23
C ASN A 64 7.36 -21.75 3.19
N LEU A 65 6.86 -22.99 3.16
CA LEU A 65 7.43 -24.11 2.38
C LEU A 65 7.11 -24.09 0.88
N ASP A 66 6.12 -23.30 0.46
CA ASP A 66 5.67 -23.19 -0.92
C ASP A 66 5.94 -21.79 -1.48
N HIS A 67 5.66 -21.58 -2.77
CA HIS A 67 5.76 -20.27 -3.40
C HIS A 67 4.88 -19.24 -2.69
N PRO A 68 5.34 -17.98 -2.59
CA PRO A 68 4.58 -16.94 -1.93
C PRO A 68 3.26 -16.71 -2.67
N VAL A 69 2.23 -16.36 -1.91
CA VAL A 69 0.91 -16.10 -2.45
C VAL A 69 0.34 -14.83 -1.84
N TRP A 70 -0.50 -14.18 -2.63
CA TRP A 70 -1.25 -12.99 -2.23
C TRP A 70 -2.52 -13.43 -1.50
N VAL A 71 -2.77 -12.85 -0.32
CA VAL A 71 -3.99 -13.04 0.46
C VAL A 71 -4.60 -11.69 0.83
N GLU A 72 -5.90 -11.68 1.11
CA GLU A 72 -6.59 -10.48 1.59
C GLU A 72 -6.28 -10.24 3.08
N ASP A 73 -5.85 -9.02 3.40
CA ASP A 73 -5.71 -8.54 4.76
C ASP A 73 -7.09 -8.20 5.35
N LYS A 74 -7.55 -9.08 6.25
CA LYS A 74 -8.83 -8.92 6.95
C LYS A 74 -8.79 -7.86 8.05
N ASN A 75 -7.60 -7.42 8.45
CA ASN A 75 -7.37 -6.45 9.51
C ASN A 75 -6.74 -5.16 8.98
N PHE A 76 -6.99 -4.84 7.70
CA PHE A 76 -6.42 -3.66 7.05
C PHE A 76 -6.73 -2.38 7.81
N ASP A 77 -5.68 -1.63 8.15
CA ASP A 77 -5.76 -0.35 8.85
C ASP A 77 -5.05 0.75 8.05
N LEU A 78 -5.85 1.65 7.45
CA LEU A 78 -5.35 2.77 6.66
C LEU A 78 -4.37 3.67 7.42
N SER A 79 -4.48 3.78 8.74
CA SER A 79 -3.59 4.63 9.54
C SER A 79 -2.13 4.17 9.50
N ARG A 80 -1.88 2.88 9.21
CA ARG A 80 -0.53 2.31 9.04
C ARG A 80 0.09 2.67 7.69
N HIS A 81 -0.74 2.98 6.69
CA HIS A 81 -0.32 3.20 5.31
C HIS A 81 -0.37 4.67 4.88
N LEU A 82 -1.16 5.50 5.57
CA LEU A 82 -1.32 6.91 5.24
C LEU A 82 -0.90 7.80 6.41
N ASN A 83 0.25 8.43 6.26
CA ASN A 83 0.85 9.31 7.25
C ASN A 83 0.85 10.75 6.78
N ARG A 84 0.66 11.69 7.72
CA ARG A 84 0.91 13.12 7.49
C ARG A 84 2.27 13.45 8.06
N ILE A 85 3.16 13.96 7.22
CA ILE A 85 4.43 14.55 7.67
C ILE A 85 4.22 16.06 7.71
N GLY A 86 4.26 16.62 8.92
CA GLY A 86 4.28 18.07 9.14
C GLY A 86 5.69 18.51 9.46
N VAL A 87 6.04 19.73 9.04
CA VAL A 87 7.19 20.48 9.55
C VAL A 87 6.69 21.39 10.66
#